data_AF-A0A965PJ82-F1
#
_entry.id   AF-A0A965PJ82-F1
#
_cell.length_a   1.000
_cell.length_b   1.000
_cell.length_c   1.000
_cell.angle_alpha   90.00
_cell.angle_beta   90.00
_cell.angle_gamma   90.00
#
_symmetry.space_group_name_H-M   'P 1'
#
loop_
_entity.id
_entity.type
_entity.pdbx_description
1 polymer ?
#
loop_
_entity_poly.entity_id
_entity_poly.type
_entity_poly.pdbx_seq_one_letter_code
_entity_poly.pdbx_strand_id
1 'polypeptide(L)'
;MMQTEQELFNYIKGRYLEDLTKTTDQYEYHDCSSTLYRLHIELKCRHTHYDDLLLEREKYDALMQQAERLGFTPFYVNATPKGIYAFNLRKITVKWSVKRLPAKTEFDSQGQVDKTVALLPIAEAVQL
;
A
#
# COMPACT_ATOMS: atom_id res chain seq x y z
N MET A 1 5.79 4.94 -16.54
CA MET A 1 5.19 5.06 -15.19
C MET A 1 3.99 4.13 -15.16
N MET A 2 3.88 3.24 -14.16
CA MET A 2 2.66 2.45 -13.98
C MET A 2 1.58 3.35 -13.41
N GLN A 3 0.48 3.49 -14.15
CA GLN A 3 -0.61 4.40 -13.82
C GLN A 3 -1.80 3.68 -13.22
N THR A 4 -1.91 2.37 -13.45
CA THR A 4 -2.99 1.55 -12.92
C THR A 4 -2.48 0.48 -11.97
N GLU A 5 -3.34 0.08 -11.03
CA GLU A 5 -3.05 -1.02 -10.12
C GLU A 5 -2.82 -2.35 -10.88
N GLN A 6 -3.53 -2.57 -11.99
CA GLN A 6 -3.32 -3.76 -12.82
C GLN A 6 -1.93 -3.80 -13.44
N GLU A 7 -1.40 -2.67 -13.92
CA GLU A 7 -0.04 -2.59 -14.44
C GLU A 7 0.99 -2.86 -13.34
N LEU A 8 0.80 -2.26 -12.15
CA LEU A 8 1.67 -2.48 -11.00
C LEU A 8 1.67 -3.95 -10.55
N PHE A 9 0.49 -4.55 -10.44
CA PHE A 9 0.34 -5.97 -10.14
C PHE A 9 1.09 -6.85 -11.16
N ASN A 10 0.89 -6.60 -12.46
CA ASN A 10 1.53 -7.39 -13.51
C ASN A 10 3.06 -7.25 -13.48
N TYR A 11 3.57 -6.06 -13.21
CA TYR A 11 5.02 -5.83 -13.07
C TYR A 11 5.61 -6.62 -11.90
N ILE A 12 4.99 -6.54 -10.72
CA ILE A 12 5.47 -7.26 -9.53
C ILE A 12 5.40 -8.77 -9.77
N LYS A 13 4.28 -9.26 -10.33
CA LYS A 13 4.10 -10.68 -10.63
C LYS A 13 5.14 -11.20 -11.61
N GLY A 14 5.36 -10.49 -12.72
CA GLY A 14 6.26 -10.93 -13.78
C GLY A 14 7.74 -10.86 -13.44
N ARG A 15 8.14 -10.09 -12.42
CA ARG A 15 9.56 -9.82 -12.11
C ARG A 15 10.02 -10.30 -10.75
N TYR A 16 9.12 -10.35 -9.76
CA TYR A 16 9.48 -10.60 -8.36
C TYR A 16 8.68 -11.72 -7.71
N LEU A 17 7.37 -11.81 -7.97
CA LEU A 17 6.46 -12.71 -7.26
C LEU A 17 5.57 -13.47 -8.25
N GLU A 18 6.11 -14.52 -8.88
CA GLU A 18 5.37 -15.28 -9.90
C GLU A 18 4.04 -15.87 -9.39
N ASP A 19 3.95 -16.15 -8.09
CA ASP A 19 2.76 -16.70 -7.42
C ASP A 19 1.76 -15.61 -7.00
N LEU A 20 2.01 -14.34 -7.30
CA LEU A 20 1.14 -13.24 -6.87
C LEU A 20 -0.28 -13.41 -7.40
N THR A 21 -1.26 -13.42 -6.50
CA THR A 21 -2.69 -13.56 -6.78
C THR A 21 -3.43 -12.30 -6.37
N LYS A 22 -4.33 -11.82 -7.22
CA LYS A 22 -5.25 -10.75 -6.86
C LYS A 22 -6.26 -11.25 -5.85
N THR A 23 -6.60 -10.40 -4.91
CA THR A 23 -7.68 -10.64 -3.98
C THR A 23 -9.01 -10.36 -4.67
N THR A 24 -9.94 -11.31 -4.61
CA THR A 24 -11.27 -11.19 -5.23
C THR A 24 -12.39 -10.96 -4.21
N ASP A 25 -12.08 -11.09 -2.92
CA ASP A 25 -13.05 -10.91 -1.85
C ASP A 25 -13.04 -9.45 -1.37
N GLN A 26 -14.21 -8.81 -1.42
CA GLN A 26 -14.43 -7.45 -0.95
C GLN A 26 -14.20 -7.26 0.56
N TYR A 27 -14.16 -8.35 1.34
CA TYR A 27 -13.89 -8.32 2.78
C TYR A 27 -12.40 -8.45 3.11
N GLU A 28 -11.55 -8.67 2.11
CA GLU A 28 -10.11 -8.69 2.30
C GLU A 28 -9.51 -7.29 2.11
N TYR A 29 -8.59 -6.94 3.00
CA TYR A 29 -8.07 -5.57 3.14
C TYR A 29 -6.72 -5.36 2.45
N HIS A 30 -6.40 -6.21 1.47
CA HIS A 30 -5.19 -6.16 0.69
C HIS A 30 -5.51 -6.45 -0.77
N ASP A 31 -4.76 -5.85 -1.70
CA ASP A 31 -5.07 -5.94 -3.13
C ASP A 31 -4.56 -7.25 -3.75
N CYS A 32 -3.47 -7.79 -3.22
CA CYS A 32 -2.90 -9.05 -3.68
C CYS A 32 -2.04 -9.75 -2.62
N SER A 33 -1.88 -11.05 -2.80
CA SER A 33 -1.12 -11.91 -1.89
C SER A 33 -0.17 -12.83 -2.63
N SER A 34 0.89 -13.24 -1.95
CA SER A 34 1.78 -14.32 -2.36
C SER A 34 1.77 -15.37 -1.25
N THR A 35 1.34 -16.58 -1.56
CA THR A 35 1.27 -17.66 -0.56
C THR A 35 2.66 -18.27 -0.35
N LEU A 36 3.45 -18.39 -1.43
CA LEU A 36 4.80 -18.94 -1.39
C LEU A 36 5.71 -18.14 -0.45
N TYR A 37 5.63 -16.81 -0.53
CA TYR A 37 6.42 -15.90 0.30
C TYR A 37 5.68 -15.39 1.54
N ARG A 38 4.43 -15.84 1.75
CA ARG A 38 3.54 -15.42 2.84
C ARG A 38 3.42 -13.90 2.94
N LEU A 39 3.03 -13.24 1.84
CA LEU A 39 2.90 -11.78 1.75
C LEU A 39 1.44 -11.36 1.54
N HIS A 40 0.99 -10.35 2.28
CA HIS A 40 -0.19 -9.56 1.92
C HIS A 40 0.29 -8.20 1.46
N ILE A 41 -0.21 -7.71 0.33
CA ILE A 41 0.29 -6.52 -0.33
C ILE A 41 -0.87 -5.57 -0.65
N GLU A 42 -0.78 -4.36 -0.12
CA GLU A 42 -1.59 -3.21 -0.56
C GLU A 42 -0.79 -2.43 -1.61
N LEU A 43 -1.38 -2.25 -2.79
CA LEU A 43 -0.84 -1.56 -3.95
C LEU A 43 -1.41 -0.14 -4.03
N LYS A 44 -0.55 0.85 -4.29
CA LYS A 44 -0.99 2.21 -4.62
C LYS A 44 -0.27 2.78 -5.82
N CYS A 45 -1.03 3.41 -6.70
CA CYS A 45 -0.49 4.24 -7.78
C CYS A 45 -0.59 5.71 -7.39
N ARG A 46 0.49 6.46 -7.58
CA ARG A 46 0.60 7.89 -7.27
C ARG A 46 0.99 8.65 -8.54
N HIS A 47 0.18 9.63 -8.93
CA HIS A 47 0.48 10.49 -10.07
C HIS A 47 1.58 11.52 -9.76
N THR A 48 1.72 11.91 -8.49
CA THR A 48 2.77 12.81 -8.00
C THR A 48 3.74 12.04 -7.13
N HIS A 49 5.03 12.28 -7.32
CA HIS A 49 6.08 11.72 -6.47
C HIS A 49 6.34 12.64 -5.28
N TYR A 50 6.42 12.04 -4.10
CA TYR A 50 6.83 12.68 -2.85
C TYR A 50 7.90 11.80 -2.20
N ASP A 51 8.83 12.42 -1.48
CA ASP A 51 9.84 11.70 -0.70
C ASP A 51 9.21 10.98 0.52
N ASP A 52 8.01 11.43 0.94
CA ASP A 52 7.19 10.79 1.96
C ASP A 52 5.86 10.31 1.36
N LEU A 53 5.56 9.02 1.49
CA LEU A 53 4.33 8.43 0.97
C LEU A 53 3.27 8.27 2.04
N LEU A 54 2.06 8.74 1.75
CA LEU A 54 0.95 8.76 2.71
C LEU A 54 0.31 7.39 2.86
N LEU A 55 0.20 6.93 4.12
CA LEU A 55 -0.52 5.72 4.52
C LEU A 55 -1.62 6.09 5.54
N GLU A 56 -2.87 5.70 5.25
CA GLU A 56 -4.00 5.89 6.17
C GLU A 56 -3.97 4.80 7.27
N ARG A 57 -4.21 5.21 8.53
CA ARG A 57 -4.15 4.29 9.68
C ARG A 57 -5.13 3.14 9.56
N GLU A 58 -6.34 3.40 9.08
CA GLU A 58 -7.37 2.37 8.88
C GLU A 58 -6.89 1.26 7.93
N LYS A 59 -6.25 1.63 6.82
CA LYS A 59 -5.66 0.68 5.87
C LYS A 59 -4.53 -0.13 6.51
N TYR A 60 -3.65 0.56 7.25
CA TYR A 60 -2.56 -0.10 7.96
C TYR A 60 -3.08 -1.11 8.99
N ASP A 61 -4.00 -0.70 9.86
CA ASP A 61 -4.53 -1.55 10.95
C ASP A 61 -5.23 -2.79 10.36
N ALA A 62 -6.02 -2.62 9.29
CA ALA A 62 -6.71 -3.72 8.63
C ALA A 62 -5.74 -4.72 7.95
N LEU A 63 -4.76 -4.21 7.20
CA LEU A 63 -3.73 -5.03 6.55
C LEU A 63 -2.89 -5.79 7.58
N MET A 64 -2.44 -5.10 8.65
CA MET A 64 -1.65 -5.69 9.73
C MET A 64 -2.43 -6.79 10.44
N GLN A 65 -3.68 -6.53 10.83
CA GLN A 65 -4.53 -7.51 11.53
C GLN A 65 -4.75 -8.77 10.68
N GLN A 66 -5.08 -8.61 9.39
CA GLN A 66 -5.30 -9.74 8.50
C GLN A 66 -4.01 -10.54 8.28
N ALA A 67 -2.89 -9.85 8.08
CA ALA A 67 -1.58 -10.48 7.93
C ALA A 67 -1.15 -11.22 9.20
N GLU A 68 -1.36 -10.64 10.39
CA GLU A 68 -1.06 -11.29 11.66
C GLU A 68 -1.91 -12.55 11.87
N ARG A 69 -3.23 -12.47 11.62
CA ARG A 69 -4.17 -13.59 11.76
C ARG A 69 -3.77 -14.82 10.92
N LEU A 70 -3.23 -14.61 9.72
CA LEU A 70 -2.84 -15.69 8.81
C LEU A 70 -1.33 -15.99 8.85
N GLY A 71 -0.56 -15.21 9.61
CA GLY A 71 0.90 -15.29 9.72
C GLY A 71 1.65 -14.82 8.46
N PHE A 72 1.08 -13.88 7.71
CA PHE A 72 1.67 -13.26 6.53
C PHE A 72 2.42 -11.98 6.90
N THR A 73 3.35 -11.56 6.04
CA THR A 73 4.07 -10.29 6.16
C THR A 73 3.34 -9.22 5.34
N PRO A 74 2.88 -8.13 5.98
CA PRO A 74 2.21 -7.04 5.30
C PRO A 74 3.21 -6.11 4.60
N PHE A 75 2.97 -5.86 3.32
CA PHE A 75 3.71 -4.94 2.49
C PHE A 75 2.80 -3.84 1.95
N TYR A 76 3.36 -2.63 1.88
CA TYR A 76 2.73 -1.50 1.23
C TYR A 76 3.59 -1.08 0.04
N VAL A 77 3.06 -1.16 -1.18
CA VAL A 77 3.84 -0.94 -2.41
C VAL A 77 3.26 0.22 -3.18
N ASN A 78 4.08 1.24 -3.43
CA ASN A 78 3.66 2.45 -4.14
C ASN A 78 4.42 2.59 -5.45
N ALA A 79 3.70 2.67 -6.56
CA ALA A 79 4.21 3.18 -7.82
C ALA A 79 4.12 4.70 -7.86
N THR A 80 5.21 5.35 -8.24
CA THR A 80 5.30 6.81 -8.41
C THR A 80 6.00 7.14 -9.74
N PRO A 81 6.00 8.41 -10.21
CA PRO A 81 6.81 8.82 -11.35
C PRO A 81 8.29 8.41 -11.31
N LYS A 82 8.89 8.36 -10.12
CA LYS A 82 10.33 8.09 -9.95
C LYS A 82 10.67 6.63 -9.65
N GLY A 83 9.69 5.74 -9.57
CA GLY A 83 9.92 4.32 -9.27
C GLY A 83 8.88 3.71 -8.35
N ILE A 84 9.12 2.45 -8.01
CA ILE A 84 8.27 1.65 -7.12
C ILE A 84 8.98 1.47 -5.80
N TYR A 85 8.26 1.71 -4.71
CA TYR A 85 8.77 1.65 -3.34
C TYR A 85 7.93 0.65 -2.54
N ALA A 86 8.59 -0.40 -2.04
CA ALA A 86 7.98 -1.46 -1.26
C ALA A 86 8.41 -1.37 0.22
N PHE A 87 7.44 -1.16 1.10
CA PHE A 87 7.65 -1.06 2.54
C PHE A 87 7.27 -2.37 3.21
N ASN A 88 8.21 -2.99 3.93
CA ASN A 88 7.87 -4.06 4.86
C ASN A 88 7.36 -3.41 6.16
N LEU A 89 6.04 -3.45 6.38
CA LEU A 89 5.41 -2.73 7.48
C LEU A 89 5.80 -3.26 8.86
N ARG A 90 6.38 -4.47 8.96
CA ARG A 90 6.91 -5.02 10.22
C ARG A 90 8.32 -4.50 10.56
N LYS A 91 9.01 -3.86 9.62
CA LYS A 91 10.42 -3.43 9.76
C LYS A 91 10.59 -1.92 9.93
N ILE A 92 9.50 -1.15 9.86
CA ILE A 92 9.51 0.31 9.94
C ILE A 92 8.75 0.78 11.17
N THR A 93 9.12 1.96 11.69
CA THR A 93 8.39 2.60 12.79
C THR A 93 7.41 3.61 12.22
N VAL A 94 6.12 3.28 12.25
CA VAL A 94 5.07 4.15 11.68
C VAL A 94 4.70 5.25 12.67
N LYS A 95 4.88 6.51 12.27
CA LYS A 95 4.53 7.70 13.06
C LYS A 95 3.21 8.29 12.59
N TRP A 96 2.22 8.30 13.48
CA TRP A 96 0.87 8.76 13.18
C TRP A 96 0.69 10.25 13.47
N SER A 97 -0.04 10.93 12.59
CA SER A 97 -0.46 12.32 12.73
C SER A 97 -1.87 12.49 12.20
N VAL A 98 -2.60 13.49 12.69
CA VAL A 98 -3.91 13.85 12.13
C VAL A 98 -3.69 14.83 10.99
N LYS A 99 -4.28 14.56 9.83
CA LYS A 99 -4.33 15.47 8.69
C LYS A 99 -5.75 15.63 8.21
N ARG A 100 -6.08 16.86 7.82
CA ARG A 100 -7.36 17.17 7.20
C ARG A 100 -7.27 16.84 5.70
N LEU A 101 -7.99 15.81 5.27
CA LEU A 101 -7.92 15.24 3.93
C LEU A 101 -9.32 15.14 3.31
N PRO A 102 -9.43 15.04 1.97
CA PRO A 102 -10.70 14.73 1.33
C PRO A 102 -11.33 13.47 1.92
N ALA A 103 -12.65 13.49 2.13
CA ALA A 103 -13.37 12.32 2.62
C ALA A 103 -13.22 11.11 1.67
N LYS A 104 -13.17 11.37 0.36
CA LYS A 104 -12.99 10.36 -0.71
C LYS A 104 -11.83 10.75 -1.62
N THR A 105 -11.14 9.74 -2.14
CA THR A 105 -9.92 9.88 -2.97
C THR A 105 -10.21 10.17 -4.44
N GLU A 106 -11.38 9.81 -4.97
CA GLU A 106 -11.75 10.05 -6.38
C GLU A 106 -13.19 10.55 -6.49
N PHE A 107 -13.35 11.67 -7.20
CA PHE A 107 -14.57 12.39 -7.58
C PHE A 107 -15.51 12.84 -6.44
N ASP A 108 -15.78 14.15 -6.47
CA ASP A 108 -16.76 14.87 -5.66
C ASP A 108 -16.64 14.66 -4.14
N SER A 109 -15.54 15.15 -3.55
CA SER A 109 -15.40 15.13 -2.09
C SER A 109 -16.45 16.06 -1.47
N GLN A 110 -17.38 15.49 -0.69
CA GLN A 110 -18.37 16.25 0.12
C GLN A 110 -17.73 16.91 1.36
N GLY A 111 -16.50 17.40 1.24
CA GLY A 111 -15.75 18.06 2.30
C GLY A 111 -14.44 17.38 2.71
N GLN A 112 -13.77 17.98 3.69
CA GLN A 112 -12.55 17.47 4.28
C GLN A 112 -12.85 16.93 5.69
N VAL A 113 -12.26 15.77 5.99
CA VAL A 113 -12.36 15.10 7.29
C VAL A 113 -10.97 14.91 7.89
N ASP A 114 -10.91 14.85 9.21
CA ASP A 114 -9.68 14.51 9.90
C ASP A 114 -9.41 13.01 9.75
N LYS A 115 -8.25 12.68 9.19
CA LYS A 115 -7.77 11.32 9.03
C LYS A 115 -6.47 11.14 9.79
N THR A 116 -6.33 10.03 10.49
CA THR A 116 -5.05 9.63 11.08
C THR A 116 -4.20 8.97 10.00
N VAL A 117 -3.05 9.56 9.70
CA VAL A 117 -2.16 9.12 8.62
C VAL A 117 -0.71 9.12 9.06
N ALA A 118 0.09 8.33 8.37
CA ALA A 118 1.53 8.33 8.45
C ALA A 118 2.14 8.81 7.12
N LEU A 119 3.32 9.40 7.23
CA LEU A 119 4.19 9.75 6.13
C LEU A 119 5.39 8.81 6.18
N LEU A 120 5.51 7.94 5.18
CA LEU A 120 6.56 6.93 5.11
C LEU A 120 7.69 7.43 4.21
N PRO A 121 8.89 7.72 4.74
CA PRO A 121 10.01 8.16 3.93
C PRO A 121 10.42 7.06 2.94
N ILE A 122 10.58 7.37 1.66
CA ILE A 122 11.00 6.38 0.65
C ILE A 122 12.36 5.74 0.97
N ALA A 123 13.19 6.38 1.80
CA ALA A 123 14.44 5.84 2.30
C ALA A 123 14.27 4.59 3.19
N GLU A 124 13.09 4.38 3.77
CA GLU A 124 12.75 3.16 4.54
C GLU A 124 12.18 2.04 3.65
N ALA A 125 11.98 2.30 2.36
CA ALA A 125 11.50 1.31 1.40
C ALA A 125 12.63 0.59 0.68
N VAL A 126 12.32 -0.58 0.13
CA VAL A 126 13.10 -1.18 -0.95
C VAL A 126 12.60 -0.62 -2.28
N GLN A 127 13.50 -0.09 -3.11
CA GLN A 127 13.17 0.32 -4.47
C GLN A 127 13.21 -0.88 -5.42
N LEU A 128 12.14 -1.10 -6.19
CA LEU A 128 11.97 -2.21 -7.14
C LEU A 128 12.22 -1.81 -8.60
#